data_AF-A0A554KYX6-F1
#
_entry.id   AF-A0A554KYX6-F1
#
_cell.length_a   1.000
_cell.length_b   1.000
_cell.length_c   1.000
_cell.angle_alpha   90.00
_cell.angle_beta   90.00
_cell.angle_gamma   90.00
#
_symmetry.space_group_name_H-M   'P 1'
#
loop_
_entity.id
_entity.type
_entity.pdbx_description
1 polymer ?
#
loop_
_entity_poly.entity_id
_entity_poly.type
_entity_poly.pdbx_seq_one_letter_code
_entity_poly.pdbx_strand_id
1 'polypeptide(L)' 'MVRKKGVYRLPKGLGDAKYRGKHLLLVEGKVVAAGEWKKVAKSLDRVYDSGKTPTLTYIPRADTLVLKLR' A
#
# COMPACT_ATOMS: atom_id res chain seq x y z
N MET A 1 7.28 22.52 -9.36
CA MET A 1 6.44 21.58 -8.59
C MET A 1 5.04 21.58 -9.23
N VAL A 2 4.76 20.65 -10.16
CA VAL A 2 3.57 20.72 -11.03
C VAL A 2 2.60 19.58 -10.74
N ARG A 3 1.41 19.94 -10.27
CA ARG A 3 0.21 19.09 -10.22
C ARG A 3 -0.27 18.80 -11.65
N LYS A 4 -0.16 17.55 -12.10
CA LYS A 4 -0.86 17.04 -13.29
C LYS A 4 -1.65 15.81 -12.85
N LYS A 5 -2.98 15.87 -12.97
CA LYS A 5 -3.98 14.84 -12.65
C LYS A 5 -3.40 13.42 -12.45
N GLY A 6 -3.31 12.98 -11.19
CA GLY A 6 -3.69 11.64 -10.75
C GLY A 6 -2.98 10.42 -11.34
N VAL A 7 -1.89 10.55 -12.10
CA VAL A 7 -1.08 9.37 -12.44
C VAL A 7 -0.12 9.11 -11.27
N TYR A 8 -0.66 8.58 -10.18
CA TYR A 8 0.16 7.78 -9.29
C TYR A 8 0.60 6.59 -10.12
N ARG A 9 1.83 6.63 -10.64
CA ARG A 9 2.47 5.40 -11.08
C ARG A 9 2.63 4.59 -9.80
N LEU A 10 1.61 3.77 -9.48
CA LEU A 10 1.73 2.58 -8.64
C LEU A 10 3.14 2.09 -8.91
N PRO A 11 4.03 2.02 -7.91
CA PRO A 11 5.42 1.67 -8.18
C PRO A 11 5.35 0.35 -8.93
N LYS A 12 5.56 0.39 -10.26
CA LYS A 12 5.44 -0.80 -11.11
C LYS A 12 6.39 -1.89 -10.57
N GLY A 13 7.42 -1.43 -9.85
CA GLY A 13 8.24 -2.17 -8.90
C GLY A 13 7.45 -3.16 -8.04
N LEU A 14 6.44 -2.79 -7.26
CA LEU A 14 5.79 -3.73 -6.29
C LEU A 14 4.90 -4.79 -6.94
N GLY A 15 4.63 -4.69 -8.24
CA GLY A 15 4.06 -5.79 -9.03
C GLY A 15 5.10 -6.82 -9.51
N ASP A 16 6.39 -6.51 -9.38
CA ASP A 16 7.50 -7.40 -9.73
C ASP A 16 7.51 -8.63 -8.80
N ALA A 17 7.87 -9.78 -9.35
CA ALA A 17 7.93 -11.05 -8.62
C ALA A 17 8.82 -10.98 -7.37
N LYS A 18 9.85 -10.11 -7.37
CA LYS A 18 10.73 -9.90 -6.21
C LYS A 18 10.05 -9.23 -5.00
N TYR A 19 8.88 -8.61 -5.22
CA TYR A 19 8.03 -8.06 -4.15
C TYR A 19 6.79 -8.92 -3.88
N ARG A 20 6.83 -10.22 -4.23
CA ARG A 20 5.79 -11.16 -3.81
C ARG A 20 5.82 -11.30 -2.29
N GLY A 21 4.71 -10.91 -1.66
CA GLY A 21 4.56 -10.98 -0.21
C GLY A 21 3.38 -10.14 0.27
N LYS A 22 3.32 -9.91 1.58
CA LYS A 22 2.30 -9.05 2.18
C LYS A 22 2.78 -7.60 2.18
N HIS A 23 1.82 -6.71 2.00
CA HIS A 23 1.98 -5.27 1.98
C HIS A 23 1.08 -4.68 3.05
N LEU A 24 1.52 -3.58 3.63
CA LEU A 24 0.83 -2.83 4.67
C LEU A 24 0.72 -1.38 4.22
N LEU A 25 -0.49 -0.86 4.25
CA LEU A 25 -0.80 0.53 3.98
C LEU A 25 -1.14 1.22 5.29
N LEU A 26 -0.39 2.25 5.63
CA LEU A 26 -0.60 3.07 6.81
C LEU A 26 -1.06 4.46 6.41
N VAL A 27 -1.99 5.01 7.18
CA VAL A 27 -2.43 6.41 7.09
C VAL A 27 -2.46 6.95 8.51
N GLU A 28 -1.74 8.04 8.77
CA GLU A 28 -1.70 8.67 10.10
C GLU A 28 -1.34 7.65 11.22
N GLY A 29 -0.39 6.75 10.94
CA GLY A 29 0.05 5.70 11.87
C GLY A 29 -0.92 4.52 12.03
N LYS A 30 -2.07 4.50 11.35
CA LYS A 30 -3.05 3.42 11.39
C LYS A 30 -2.98 2.53 10.16
N VAL A 31 -3.06 1.22 10.36
CA VAL A 31 -3.14 0.27 9.24
C VAL A 31 -4.53 0.34 8.62
N VAL A 32 -4.62 0.76 7.37
CA VAL A 32 -5.88 0.86 6.61
C VAL A 32 -6.06 -0.26 5.60
N ALA A 33 -4.97 -0.90 5.17
CA ALA A 33 -5.04 -2.09 4.33
C ALA A 33 -3.83 -3.00 4.57
N ALA A 34 -4.07 -4.30 4.45
CA ALA A 34 -3.07 -5.33 4.58
C ALA A 34 -3.38 -6.51 3.66
N GLY A 35 -2.36 -7.06 3.02
CA GLY A 35 -2.50 -8.23 2.17
C GLY A 35 -1.57 -8.21 0.97
N GLU A 36 -1.91 -8.95 -0.06
CA GLU A 36 -1.17 -8.91 -1.32
C GLU A 36 -1.31 -7.57 -2.03
N TRP A 37 -0.36 -7.28 -2.91
CA TRP A 37 -0.28 -6.01 -3.63
C TRP A 37 -1.60 -5.64 -4.31
N LYS A 38 -2.28 -6.58 -4.97
CA LYS A 38 -3.56 -6.33 -5.66
C LYS A 38 -4.65 -5.76 -4.73
N LYS A 39 -4.69 -6.22 -3.48
CA LYS A 39 -5.65 -5.72 -2.47
C LYS A 39 -5.23 -4.35 -1.94
N VAL A 40 -3.94 -4.18 -1.67
CA VAL A 40 -3.38 -2.93 -1.11
C VAL A 40 -3.43 -1.80 -2.14
N ALA A 41 -3.13 -2.06 -3.41
CA ALA A 41 -3.18 -1.07 -4.50
C ALA A 41 -4.56 -0.41 -4.62
N LYS A 42 -5.66 -1.19 -4.55
CA LYS A 42 -7.02 -0.64 -4.58
C LYS A 42 -7.31 0.29 -3.39
N SER A 43 -6.70 0.02 -2.24
CA SER A 43 -6.84 0.86 -1.05
C SER A 43 -5.95 2.11 -1.15
N LEU A 44 -4.77 1.97 -1.74
CA LEU A 44 -3.83 3.05 -2.00
C LEU A 44 -4.45 4.12 -2.90
N ASP A 45 -5.12 3.71 -3.99
CA ASP A 45 -5.82 4.63 -4.90
C ASP A 45 -6.86 5.47 -4.14
N ARG A 46 -7.70 4.82 -3.33
CA ARG A 46 -8.72 5.50 -2.50
C ARG A 46 -8.13 6.47 -1.49
N VAL A 47 -6.99 6.13 -0.88
CA VAL A 47 -6.32 7.01 0.07
C VAL A 47 -5.80 8.26 -0.63
N TYR A 48 -5.21 8.11 -1.82
CA TYR A 48 -4.78 9.24 -2.61
C TYR A 48 -5.95 10.13 -3.08
N ASP A 49 -7.07 9.52 -3.48
CA ASP A 49 -8.29 10.26 -3.85
C ASP A 49 -8.87 11.05 -2.66
N SER A 50 -8.68 10.55 -1.44
CA SER A 50 -9.07 11.26 -0.20
C SER A 50 -8.12 12.40 0.19
N GLY A 51 -7.06 12.65 -0.59
CA GLY A 51 -6.06 13.69 -0.32
C GLY A 51 -5.10 13.38 0.83
N LYS A 52 -5.13 12.15 1.37
CA LYS A 52 -4.23 11.71 2.43
C LYS A 52 -2.92 11.17 1.86
N THR A 53 -1.86 11.23 2.66
CA THR A 53 -0.54 10.69 2.30
C THR A 53 -0.32 9.35 3.00
N PRO A 54 -0.33 8.22 2.27
CA PRO A 54 -0.08 6.92 2.86
C PRO A 54 1.42 6.63 3.02
N THR A 55 1.74 5.74 3.96
CA THR A 55 3.01 5.02 4.02
C THR A 55 2.79 3.57 3.59
N LEU A 56 3.61 3.06 2.68
CA LEU A 56 3.54 1.70 2.19
C LEU A 56 4.77 0.92 2.65
N THR A 57 4.55 -0.25 3.25
CA THR A 57 5.63 -1.16 3.65
C THR A 57 5.38 -2.58 3.11
N TYR A 58 6.46 -3.31 2.91
CA TYR A 58 6.49 -4.63 2.27
C TYR A 58 7.15 -5.65 3.20
N ILE A 59 6.58 -6.85 3.27
CA ILE A 59 7.07 -7.96 4.08
C ILE A 59 7.39 -9.14 3.13
N PRO A 60 8.69 -9.39 2.84
CA PRO A 60 9.11 -10.32 1.79
C PRO A 60 8.87 -11.81 2.04
N ARG A 61 8.77 -12.21 3.30
CA ARG A 61 8.68 -13.64 3.71
C ARG A 61 7.69 -13.82 4.86
N ALA A 62 6.53 -13.20 4.78
CA ALA A 62 5.52 -13.41 5.81
C ALA A 62 4.78 -14.72 5.54
N ASP A 63 5.11 -15.77 6.30
CA ASP A 63 4.21 -16.90 6.48
C ASP A 63 2.92 -16.43 7.20
N THR A 64 2.96 -15.35 7.99
CA THR A 64 1.77 -14.70 8.57
C THR A 64 2.03 -13.24 8.95
N LEU A 65 1.07 -12.34 8.65
CA LEU A 65 0.98 -10.99 9.20
C LEU A 65 -0.14 -10.96 10.23
N VAL A 66 0.19 -10.67 11.50
CA VAL A 66 -0.81 -10.57 12.58
C VAL A 66 -1.09 -9.10 12.86
N LEU A 67 -2.32 -8.67 12.58
CA LEU A 67 -2.84 -7.36 12.99
C LEU A 67 -3.74 -7.57 14.20
N LYS A 68 -3.28 -7.16 15.38
CA LYS A 68 -4.11 -7.14 16.58
C LYS A 68 -4.85 -5.81 16.63
N LEU A 69 -6.12 -5.82 16.25
CA LEU A 69 -7.03 -4.70 16.44
C LEU A 69 -7.42 -4.67 17.93
N ARG A 70 -7.33 -3.49 18.55
CA ARG A 70 -7.86 -3.25 19.89
C ARG A 70 -9.33 -2.86 19.80
#